data_AF-A0A969IGE6-F1
#
_entry.id   AF-A0A969IGE6-F1
#
_cell.length_a   1.000
_cell.length_b   1.000
_cell.length_c   1.000
_cell.angle_alpha   90.00
_cell.angle_beta   90.00
_cell.angle_gamma   90.00
#
_symmetry.space_group_name_H-M   'P 1'
#
loop_
_entity.id
_entity.type
_entity.pdbx_description
1 polymer ?
#
loop_
_entity_poly.entity_id
_entity_poly.type
_entity_poly.pdbx_seq_one_letter_code
_entity_poly.pdbx_strand_id
1 'polypeptide(L)'
;MDDLAMPPLPRTFDDLIRRVQEDKHLSLAQRRNMASALRRFAEVDGRAGAMPCDANSVRGAIARIIPARHGITHRTWSNIVSQVRRACRSYGAANGRRYHDLLSPA
;
A
#
# COMPACT_ATOMS: atom_id res chain seq x y z
N MET A 1 3.18 19.19 -27.63
CA MET A 1 3.13 17.77 -28.00
C MET A 1 3.39 17.00 -26.72
N ASP A 2 2.40 16.21 -26.31
CA ASP A 2 2.26 15.46 -25.06
C ASP A 2 2.27 16.27 -23.75
N ASP A 3 1.06 16.68 -23.36
CA ASP A 3 0.67 16.74 -21.95
C ASP A 3 1.03 15.38 -21.33
N LEU A 4 2.13 15.30 -20.58
CA LEU A 4 2.51 14.13 -19.79
C LEU A 4 1.48 13.96 -18.68
N ALA A 5 0.32 13.40 -19.04
CA ALA A 5 -0.71 13.02 -18.11
C ALA A 5 -0.09 12.07 -17.08
N MET A 6 0.18 12.60 -15.88
CA MET A 6 0.60 11.80 -14.74
C MET A 6 -0.36 10.61 -14.63
N PRO A 7 0.12 9.37 -14.60
CA PRO A 7 -0.76 8.22 -14.62
C PRO A 7 -1.72 8.32 -13.43
N PRO A 8 -3.02 8.02 -13.61
CA PRO A 8 -4.05 8.26 -12.61
C PRO A 8 -3.75 7.47 -11.34
N LEU A 9 -3.75 8.13 -10.18
CA LEU A 9 -3.42 7.54 -8.88
C LEU A 9 -4.05 6.14 -8.70
N PRO A 10 -3.33 5.18 -8.09
CA PRO A 10 -3.84 3.83 -7.93
C PRO A 10 -5.10 3.84 -7.07
N ARG A 11 -6.16 3.19 -7.53
CA ARG A 11 -7.44 3.14 -6.82
C ARG A 11 -7.53 1.90 -5.94
N THR A 12 -6.84 0.84 -6.32
CA THR A 12 -6.78 -0.44 -5.60
C THR A 12 -5.35 -0.86 -5.29
N PHE A 13 -5.20 -1.87 -4.42
CA PHE A 13 -3.90 -2.47 -4.17
C PHE A 13 -3.33 -3.17 -5.41
N ASP A 14 -4.16 -3.72 -6.31
CA ASP A 14 -3.68 -4.26 -7.59
C ASP A 14 -3.06 -3.18 -8.48
N ASP A 15 -3.68 -2.01 -8.58
CA ASP A 15 -3.09 -0.86 -9.29
C ASP A 15 -1.74 -0.47 -8.67
N LEU A 16 -1.69 -0.42 -7.35
CA LEU A 16 -0.49 -0.06 -6.61
C LEU A 16 0.62 -1.11 -6.79
N ILE A 17 0.28 -2.40 -6.73
CA ILE A 17 1.23 -3.50 -6.95
C ILE A 17 1.81 -3.43 -8.36
N ARG A 18 0.98 -3.20 -9.38
CA ARG A 18 1.43 -3.05 -10.77
C ARG A 18 2.43 -1.90 -10.90
N ARG A 19 2.13 -0.73 -10.34
CA ARG A 19 3.04 0.42 -10.32
C ARG A 19 4.38 0.11 -9.65
N VAL A 20 4.34 -0.53 -8.48
CA VAL A 20 5.54 -0.96 -7.76
C VAL A 20 6.38 -1.92 -8.59
N GLN A 21 5.74 -2.82 -9.34
CA GLN A 21 6.42 -3.81 -10.18
C GLN A 21 7.04 -3.18 -11.44
N GLU A 22 6.46 -2.10 -11.95
CA GLU A 22 6.94 -1.36 -13.13
C GLU A 22 8.01 -0.31 -12.79
N ASP A 23 8.19 0.06 -11.51
CA ASP A 23 9.18 1.06 -11.09
C ASP A 23 10.63 0.55 -11.24
N LYS A 24 11.33 1.07 -12.26
CA LYS A 24 12.72 0.75 -12.58
C LYS A 24 13.74 1.40 -11.63
N HIS A 25 13.35 2.39 -10.83
CA HIS A 25 14.22 3.00 -9.82
C HIS A 25 14.37 2.12 -8.56
N LEU A 26 13.44 1.20 -8.33
CA LEU A 26 13.57 0.19 -7.29
C LEU A 26 14.45 -0.97 -7.75
N SER A 27 15.20 -1.55 -6.83
CA SER A 27 15.83 -2.85 -7.08
C SER A 27 14.78 -3.95 -7.20
N LEU A 28 15.11 -5.05 -7.87
CA LEU A 28 14.20 -6.19 -8.00
C LEU A 28 13.75 -6.73 -6.64
N ALA A 29 14.66 -6.74 -5.65
CA ALA A 29 14.34 -7.15 -4.28
C ALA A 29 13.35 -6.19 -3.61
N GLN A 30 13.54 -4.87 -3.79
CA GLN A 30 12.61 -3.86 -3.25
C GLN A 30 11.21 -4.01 -3.85
N ARG A 31 11.11 -4.18 -5.18
CA ARG A 31 9.84 -4.43 -5.87
C ARG A 31 9.12 -5.66 -5.31
N ARG A 32 9.85 -6.79 -5.21
CA ARG A 32 9.31 -8.06 -4.69
C ARG A 32 8.83 -7.94 -3.25
N ASN A 33 9.64 -7.34 -2.38
CA ASN A 33 9.31 -7.20 -0.96
C ASN A 33 8.09 -6.29 -0.76
N MET A 34 8.01 -5.18 -1.49
CA MET A 34 6.91 -4.25 -1.39
C MET A 34 5.61 -4.85 -1.95
N ALA A 35 5.66 -5.49 -3.13
CA ALA A 35 4.50 -6.18 -3.69
C ALA A 35 4.01 -7.33 -2.79
N SER A 36 4.93 -8.11 -2.21
CA SER A 36 4.57 -9.18 -1.27
C SER A 36 3.90 -8.63 -0.01
N ALA A 37 4.40 -7.54 0.56
CA ALA A 37 3.77 -6.90 1.71
C ALA A 37 2.37 -6.36 1.39
N LEU A 38 2.18 -5.73 0.22
CA LEU A 38 0.86 -5.25 -0.22
C LEU A 38 -0.14 -6.39 -0.36
N ARG A 39 0.23 -7.48 -1.04
CA ARG A 39 -0.62 -8.68 -1.18
C ARG A 39 -0.97 -9.24 0.19
N ARG A 40 0.03 -9.45 1.04
CA ARG A 40 -0.19 -10.04 2.36
C ARG A 40 -1.09 -9.18 3.24
N PHE A 41 -0.92 -7.86 3.20
CA PHE A 41 -1.78 -6.94 3.93
C PHE A 41 -3.23 -7.07 3.47
N ALA A 42 -3.46 -7.08 2.16
CA ALA A 42 -4.80 -7.10 1.60
C ALA A 42 -5.50 -8.47 1.75
N GLU A 43 -4.74 -9.56 1.73
CA GLU A 43 -5.21 -10.90 2.14
C GLU A 43 -5.71 -10.90 3.59
N VAL A 44 -4.94 -10.30 4.50
CA VAL A 44 -5.30 -10.22 5.93
C VAL A 44 -6.51 -9.33 6.16
N ASP A 45 -6.67 -8.25 5.37
CA ASP A 45 -7.89 -7.42 5.38
C ASP A 45 -9.12 -8.14 4.77
N GLY A 46 -8.91 -9.24 4.04
CA GLY A 46 -9.96 -10.04 3.41
C GLY A 46 -10.45 -9.53 2.06
N ARG A 47 -9.81 -8.49 1.50
CA ARG A 47 -10.19 -7.89 0.20
C ARG A 47 -9.25 -8.23 -0.94
N ALA A 48 -8.08 -8.79 -0.64
CA ALA A 48 -7.03 -9.09 -1.61
C ALA A 48 -6.76 -7.86 -2.53
N GLY A 49 -6.51 -8.07 -3.82
CA GLY A 49 -6.20 -7.01 -4.77
C GLY A 49 -7.21 -5.86 -4.86
N ALA A 50 -8.49 -6.13 -4.53
CA ALA A 50 -9.56 -5.15 -4.57
C ALA A 50 -9.57 -4.18 -3.37
N MET A 51 -8.65 -4.33 -2.41
CA MET A 51 -8.53 -3.39 -1.29
C MET A 51 -8.35 -1.95 -1.81
N PRO A 52 -9.16 -0.98 -1.35
CA PRO A 52 -9.01 0.40 -1.76
C PRO A 52 -7.63 0.95 -1.39
N CYS A 53 -6.98 1.61 -2.35
CA CYS A 53 -5.73 2.32 -2.15
C CYS A 53 -6.01 3.77 -1.75
N ASP A 54 -6.68 3.95 -0.61
CA ASP A 54 -6.91 5.24 0.04
C ASP A 54 -6.53 5.16 1.52
N ALA A 55 -6.23 6.31 2.11
CA ALA A 55 -5.69 6.35 3.47
C ALA A 55 -6.66 5.89 4.55
N ASN A 56 -7.95 6.19 4.38
CA ASN A 56 -8.95 5.86 5.39
C ASN A 56 -9.16 4.36 5.42
N SER A 57 -9.23 3.73 4.24
CA SER A 57 -9.28 2.28 4.11
C SER A 57 -8.03 1.61 4.69
N VAL A 58 -6.83 2.11 4.39
CA VAL A 58 -5.58 1.54 4.92
C VAL A 58 -5.47 1.72 6.44
N ARG A 59 -5.78 2.90 6.99
CA ARG A 59 -5.77 3.10 8.45
C ARG A 59 -6.82 2.27 9.17
N GLY A 60 -8.04 2.23 8.63
CA GLY A 60 -9.12 1.42 9.18
C GLY A 60 -8.75 -0.06 9.22
N ALA A 61 -8.12 -0.57 8.16
CA ALA A 61 -7.59 -1.93 8.11
C ALA A 61 -6.50 -2.15 9.17
N ILE A 62 -5.51 -1.25 9.28
CA ILE A 62 -4.44 -1.36 10.29
C ILE A 62 -5.00 -1.42 11.72
N ALA A 63 -5.98 -0.57 12.04
CA ALA A 63 -6.57 -0.50 13.38
C ALA A 63 -7.42 -1.73 13.72
N ARG A 64 -8.08 -2.32 12.73
CA ARG A 64 -8.99 -3.46 12.90
C ARG A 64 -8.29 -4.81 12.89
N ILE A 65 -7.20 -4.96 12.14
CA ILE A 65 -6.50 -6.23 11.97
C ILE A 65 -5.79 -6.62 13.27
N ILE A 66 -6.01 -7.86 13.71
CA ILE A 66 -5.32 -8.49 14.84
C ILE A 66 -4.35 -9.53 14.27
N PRO A 67 -3.05 -9.23 14.12
CA PRO A 67 -2.10 -10.08 13.37
C PRO A 67 -1.99 -11.52 13.90
N ALA A 68 -2.11 -11.69 15.21
CA ALA A 68 -2.04 -13.00 15.87
C ALA A 68 -3.14 -13.96 15.37
N ARG A 69 -4.33 -13.46 15.00
CA ARG A 69 -5.42 -14.28 14.43
C ARG A 69 -5.07 -14.86 13.05
N HIS A 70 -4.05 -14.33 12.40
CA HIS A 70 -3.57 -14.78 11.09
C HIS A 70 -2.22 -15.51 11.18
N GLY A 71 -1.77 -15.88 12.40
CA GLY A 71 -0.47 -16.51 12.62
C GLY A 71 0.72 -15.58 12.34
N ILE A 72 0.51 -14.26 12.33
CA ILE A 72 1.55 -13.27 12.01
C ILE A 72 2.12 -12.70 13.30
N THR A 73 3.45 -12.77 13.44
CA THR A 73 4.14 -12.15 14.57
C THR A 73 4.04 -10.63 14.52
N HIS A 74 4.14 -9.97 15.68
CA HIS A 74 4.13 -8.51 15.75
C HIS A 74 5.22 -7.86 14.88
N ARG A 75 6.41 -8.47 14.82
CA ARG A 75 7.53 -8.01 13.99
C ARG A 75 7.20 -8.10 12.50
N THR A 76 6.67 -9.23 12.05
CA THR A 76 6.28 -9.41 10.65
C THR A 76 5.18 -8.45 10.25
N TRP A 77 4.18 -8.24 11.12
CA TRP A 77 3.13 -7.26 10.87
C TRP A 77 3.67 -5.83 10.75
N SER A 78 4.56 -5.43 11.67
CA SER A 78 5.21 -4.13 11.63
C SER A 78 5.98 -3.91 10.32
N ASN A 79 6.68 -4.93 9.83
CA ASN A 79 7.38 -4.89 8.54
C ASN A 79 6.41 -4.74 7.36
N ILE A 80 5.31 -5.50 7.36
CA ILE A 80 4.27 -5.39 6.33
C ILE A 80 3.70 -3.97 6.31
N VAL A 81 3.27 -3.46 7.47
CA VAL A 81 2.68 -2.11 7.60
C VAL A 81 3.67 -1.03 7.17
N SER A 82 4.96 -1.16 7.51
CA SER A 82 6.00 -0.23 7.08
C SER A 82 6.10 -0.16 5.54
N GLN A 83 6.09 -1.31 4.87
CA GLN A 83 6.17 -1.40 3.42
C GLN A 83 4.89 -0.91 2.73
N VAL A 84 3.71 -1.23 3.26
CA VAL A 84 2.43 -0.70 2.77
C VAL A 84 2.41 0.82 2.85
N ARG A 85 2.80 1.39 4.00
CA ARG A 85 2.88 2.85 4.17
C ARG A 85 3.90 3.48 3.22
N ARG A 86 5.04 2.82 2.99
CA ARG A 86 6.05 3.28 2.02
C ARG A 86 5.49 3.29 0.60
N ALA A 87 4.84 2.21 0.17
CA ALA A 87 4.23 2.13 -1.16
C ALA A 87 3.18 3.22 -1.35
N CYS A 88 2.23 3.32 -0.42
CA CYS A 88 1.17 4.32 -0.49
C CYS A 88 1.75 5.76 -0.51
N ARG A 89 2.85 6.03 0.24
CA ARG A 89 3.58 7.31 0.18
C ARG A 89 4.20 7.59 -1.19
N SER A 90 4.87 6.60 -1.77
CA SER A 90 5.67 6.77 -2.99
C SER A 90 4.83 6.86 -4.26
N TYR A 91 3.70 6.14 -4.31
CA TYR A 91 2.90 6.01 -5.54
C TYR A 91 1.53 6.68 -5.46
N GLY A 92 1.18 7.23 -4.29
CA GLY A 92 -0.06 7.92 -4.00
C GLY A 92 -1.22 6.97 -3.68
N ALA A 93 -2.22 7.50 -2.98
CA ALA A 93 -3.45 6.82 -2.64
C ALA A 93 -4.62 7.69 -3.14
N ALA A 94 -5.57 7.12 -3.87
CA ALA A 94 -6.58 7.83 -4.64
C ALA A 94 -7.56 8.64 -3.78
N ASN A 95 -7.22 9.88 -3.46
CA ASN A 95 -8.19 10.93 -3.13
C ASN A 95 -7.69 12.36 -3.37
N GLY A 96 -6.68 12.56 -4.23
CA GLY A 96 -6.25 13.89 -4.66
C GLY A 96 -5.64 14.78 -3.56
N ARG A 97 -5.50 14.27 -2.34
CA ARG A 97 -4.77 14.92 -1.25
C ARG A 97 -3.38 14.31 -1.16
N ARG A 98 -2.37 15.16 -1.02
CA ARG A 98 -0.99 14.72 -0.83
C ARG A 98 -0.92 13.91 0.47
N TYR A 99 -0.11 12.86 0.45
CA TYR A 99 0.06 11.88 1.53
C TYR A 99 0.43 12.48 2.90
N HIS A 100 0.84 13.75 2.94
CA HIS A 100 1.15 14.48 4.17
C HIS A 100 -0.02 14.48 5.16
N ASP A 101 -1.26 14.54 4.68
CA ASP A 101 -2.47 14.52 5.52
C ASP A 101 -2.70 13.16 6.19
N LEU A 102 -1.92 12.15 5.80
CA LEU A 102 -2.19 10.78 6.17
C LEU A 102 -1.48 10.27 7.43
N LEU A 103 -0.57 11.09 7.95
CA LEU A 103 0.30 10.76 9.08
C LEU A 103 0.11 11.71 10.27
N SER A 104 -0.83 12.67 10.21
CA SER A 104 -1.18 13.45 11.38
C SER A 104 -1.79 12.52 12.44
N PRO A 105 -1.30 12.53 13.69
CA PRO A 105 -2.08 12.00 14.80
C PRO A 105 -3.39 12.80 14.87
N ALA A 106 -4.48 12.13 15.26
CA ALA A 106 -5.71 12.81 15.66
C ALA A 106 -5.44 13.69 16.90
#